data_AF-A0A2S4KZA7-F1
#
_entry.id   AF-A0A2S4KZA7-F1
#
_cell.length_a   1.000
_cell.length_b   1.000
_cell.length_c   1.000
_cell.angle_alpha   90.00
_cell.angle_beta   90.00
_cell.angle_gamma   90.00
#
_symmetry.space_group_name_H-M   'P 1'
#
loop_
_entity.id
_entity.type
_entity.pdbx_description
1 polymer ?
#
loop_
_entity_poly.entity_id
_entity_poly.type
_entity_poly.pdbx_seq_one_letter_code
_entity_poly.pdbx_strand_id
1 'polypeptide(L)'
;MPDQHRSNDAVAAAMEAEIASLDRHGYLFGQKLTHSLSPFFHQVIYDRLGLRWAQVRLDSADMARFLDLVQHPSFYGASVTMPNKVAILPHLDDMTDECRDVGACNTLFLKERDGRRLLCGANTDVIGIRDSFRRNVADPAAAYHGRPALVIGG
;
A
#
# COMPACT_ATOMS: atom_id res chain seq x y z
N MET A 1 1.56 -11.09 33.27
CA MET A 1 1.97 -10.98 31.85
C MET A 1 2.52 -9.57 31.59
N PRO A 2 3.79 -9.28 31.91
CA PRO A 2 4.40 -7.95 31.69
C PRO A 2 5.27 -7.85 30.41
N ASP A 3 5.42 -8.92 29.63
CA ASP A 3 6.51 -9.05 28.65
C ASP A 3 6.18 -8.54 27.22
N GLN A 4 4.91 -8.29 26.91
CA GLN A 4 4.49 -7.81 25.58
C GLN A 4 4.66 -6.29 25.36
N HIS A 5 4.78 -5.50 26.43
CA HIS A 5 4.92 -4.05 26.30
C HIS A 5 6.35 -3.65 25.92
N ARG A 6 7.36 -4.28 26.55
CA ARG A 6 8.78 -4.03 26.27
C ARG A 6 9.22 -4.38 24.85
N SER A 7 8.61 -5.41 24.25
CA SER A 7 8.93 -5.83 22.88
C SER A 7 8.36 -4.86 21.84
N ASN A 8 7.17 -4.31 22.06
CA ASN A 8 6.55 -3.35 21.15
C ASN A 8 7.29 -2.00 21.11
N ASP A 9 7.79 -1.54 22.26
CA ASP A 9 8.52 -0.27 22.35
C ASP A 9 9.87 -0.34 21.60
N ALA A 10 10.57 -1.47 21.70
CA ALA A 10 11.84 -1.69 20.98
C ALA A 10 11.64 -1.74 19.46
N VAL A 11 10.56 -2.37 18.99
CA VAL A 11 10.21 -2.42 17.56
C VAL A 11 9.83 -1.04 17.03
N ALA A 12 9.07 -0.26 17.80
CA ALA A 12 8.74 1.11 17.43
C ALA A 12 9.99 2.00 17.33
N ALA A 13 10.89 1.92 18.31
CA ALA A 13 12.14 2.70 18.30
C ALA A 13 13.05 2.32 17.13
N ALA A 14 13.13 1.04 16.76
CA ALA A 14 13.90 0.60 15.60
C ALA A 14 13.30 1.13 14.29
N MET A 15 11.97 1.12 14.16
CA MET A 15 11.26 1.69 13.01
C MET A 15 11.51 3.20 12.88
N GLU A 16 11.44 3.94 13.99
CA GLU A 16 11.71 5.38 14.01
C GLU A 16 13.15 5.70 13.61
N ALA A 17 14.13 4.92 14.11
CA ALA A 17 15.53 5.08 13.75
C ALA A 17 15.79 4.79 12.26
N GLU A 18 15.12 3.78 11.69
CA GLU A 18 15.15 3.50 10.25
C GLU A 18 14.58 4.69 9.47
N ILE A 19 13.38 5.16 9.81
CA ILE A 19 12.71 6.28 9.15
C ILE A 19 13.56 7.56 9.19
N ALA A 20 14.19 7.86 10.33
CA ALA A 20 15.04 9.04 10.49
C ALA A 20 16.26 9.04 9.56
N SER A 21 16.70 7.88 9.07
CA SER A 21 17.83 7.78 8.14
C SER A 21 17.47 7.99 6.67
N LEU A 22 16.17 8.00 6.33
CA LEU A 22 15.63 8.02 4.96
C LEU A 22 15.24 9.43 4.51
N ASP A 23 15.34 9.68 3.19
CA ASP A 23 14.82 10.92 2.60
C ASP A 23 13.29 10.92 2.53
N ARG A 24 12.72 9.75 2.17
CA ARG A 24 11.28 9.50 2.20
C ARG A 24 10.99 8.06 2.58
N HIS A 25 9.81 7.82 3.11
CA HIS A 25 9.34 6.47 3.41
C HIS A 25 7.87 6.30 3.06
N GLY A 26 7.47 5.06 2.87
CA GLY A 26 6.08 4.68 2.77
C GLY A 26 5.82 3.45 3.60
N TYR A 27 4.56 3.04 3.68
CA TYR A 27 4.18 1.87 4.47
C TYR A 27 3.66 0.73 3.59
N LEU A 28 3.87 -0.50 4.04
CA LEU A 28 2.98 -1.61 3.76
C LEU A 28 2.08 -1.77 4.98
N PHE A 29 0.81 -1.40 4.86
CA PHE A 29 -0.15 -1.39 5.97
C PHE A 29 -1.16 -2.52 5.84
N GLY A 30 -1.26 -3.36 6.86
CA GLY A 30 -2.13 -4.55 6.88
C GLY A 30 -1.70 -5.51 7.98
N GLN A 31 -2.21 -6.73 7.98
CA GLN A 31 -1.83 -7.76 8.95
C GLN A 31 -1.10 -8.93 8.30
N LYS A 32 -0.25 -9.62 9.08
CA LYS A 32 0.52 -10.81 8.65
C LYS A 32 1.48 -10.51 7.50
N LEU A 33 2.25 -9.44 7.65
CA LEU A 33 3.09 -8.88 6.60
C LEU A 33 4.48 -9.53 6.46
N THR A 34 4.85 -10.43 7.38
CA THR A 34 6.18 -11.05 7.49
C THR A 34 6.69 -11.61 6.17
N HIS A 35 5.82 -12.26 5.39
CA HIS A 35 6.19 -12.90 4.12
C HIS A 35 5.93 -12.03 2.88
N SER A 36 5.51 -10.78 3.05
CA SER A 36 5.29 -9.88 1.91
C SER A 36 6.62 -9.54 1.24
N LEU A 37 6.70 -9.76 -0.07
CA LEU A 37 7.83 -9.37 -0.92
C LEU A 37 7.76 -7.90 -1.36
N SER A 38 6.65 -7.20 -1.09
CA SER A 38 6.46 -5.81 -1.52
C SER A 38 7.62 -4.91 -1.05
N PRO A 39 8.04 -4.91 0.23
CA PRO A 39 9.15 -4.06 0.67
C PRO A 39 10.47 -4.36 -0.04
N PHE A 40 10.76 -5.64 -0.28
CA PHE A 40 11.96 -6.04 -1.01
C PHE A 40 11.93 -5.55 -2.47
N PHE A 41 10.79 -5.74 -3.15
CA PHE A 41 10.61 -5.28 -4.53
C PHE A 41 10.77 -3.77 -4.66
N HIS A 42 10.15 -3.01 -3.75
CA HIS A 42 10.30 -1.55 -3.69
C HIS A 42 11.74 -1.14 -3.40
N GLN A 43 12.43 -1.81 -2.47
CA GLN A 43 13.83 -1.51 -2.16
C GLN A 43 14.74 -1.67 -3.38
N VAL A 44 14.58 -2.76 -4.15
CA VAL A 44 15.35 -2.97 -5.39
C VAL A 44 15.16 -1.82 -6.38
N ILE A 45 13.95 -1.26 -6.47
CA ILE A 45 13.67 -0.11 -7.34
C ILE A 45 14.36 1.15 -6.79
N TYR A 46 14.24 1.41 -5.48
CA TYR A 46 14.84 2.60 -4.87
C TYR A 46 16.37 2.60 -4.97
N ASP A 47 17.01 1.46 -4.71
CA ASP A 47 18.45 1.29 -4.83
C ASP A 47 18.92 1.56 -6.26
N ARG A 48 18.19 1.04 -7.27
CA ARG A 48 18.50 1.28 -8.68
C ARG A 48 18.34 2.73 -9.12
N LEU A 49 17.45 3.47 -8.46
CA LEU A 49 17.24 4.89 -8.71
C LEU A 49 18.15 5.79 -7.84
N GLY A 50 18.97 5.21 -6.95
CA GLY A 50 19.81 5.96 -6.02
C GLY A 50 19.02 6.74 -4.96
N LEU A 51 17.79 6.31 -4.64
CA LEU A 51 16.92 6.96 -3.68
C LEU A 51 17.12 6.34 -2.29
N ARG A 52 17.37 7.16 -1.26
CA ARG A 52 17.41 6.71 0.13
C ARG A 52 16.00 6.57 0.71
N TRP A 53 15.18 5.75 0.05
CA TRP A 53 13.79 5.52 0.39
C TRP A 53 13.58 4.08 0.85
N ALA A 54 12.54 3.85 1.64
CA ALA A 54 12.12 2.50 2.01
C ALA A 54 10.60 2.38 2.11
N GLN A 55 10.11 1.16 1.92
CA GLN A 55 8.74 0.78 2.29
C GLN A 55 8.79 -0.01 3.60
N VAL A 56 8.32 0.61 4.68
CA VAL A 56 8.34 0.06 6.04
C VAL A 56 7.10 -0.79 6.28
N ARG A 57 7.25 -1.95 6.94
CA ARG A 57 6.10 -2.79 7.29
C ARG A 57 5.39 -2.24 8.52
N LEU A 58 4.07 -2.04 8.40
CA LEU A 58 3.19 -1.70 9.52
C LEU A 58 2.17 -2.84 9.68
N ASP A 59 2.57 -3.87 10.44
CA ASP A 59 1.72 -5.04 10.74
C ASP A 59 0.67 -4.67 11.80
N SER A 60 -0.44 -4.11 11.34
CA SER A 60 -1.49 -3.56 12.19
C SER A 60 -2.81 -3.41 11.43
N ALA A 61 -3.92 -3.45 12.17
CA ALA A 61 -5.24 -3.01 11.72
C ALA A 61 -5.69 -1.69 12.37
N ASP A 62 -4.81 -1.06 13.16
CA ASP A 62 -5.08 0.21 13.83
C ASP A 62 -5.02 1.37 12.82
N MET A 63 -6.20 1.77 12.34
CA MET A 63 -6.34 2.87 11.39
C MET A 63 -5.96 4.21 12.01
N ALA A 64 -6.27 4.45 13.28
CA ALA A 64 -5.98 5.73 13.93
C ALA A 64 -4.47 5.95 14.00
N ARG A 65 -3.73 4.94 14.47
CA ARG A 65 -2.26 4.98 14.45
C ARG A 65 -1.69 5.18 13.06
N PHE A 66 -2.25 4.53 12.04
CA PHE A 66 -1.81 4.73 10.67
C PHE A 66 -2.03 6.17 10.20
N LEU A 67 -3.20 6.76 10.49
CA LEU A 67 -3.52 8.14 10.13
C LEU A 67 -2.61 9.18 10.81
N ASP A 68 -2.14 8.89 12.03
CA ASP A 68 -1.14 9.71 12.71
C ASP A 68 0.23 9.59 12.02
N LEU A 69 0.66 8.36 11.71
CA LEU A 69 1.95 8.09 11.05
C LEU A 69 2.05 8.73 9.67
N VAL A 70 0.96 8.70 8.88
CA VAL A 70 1.01 9.31 7.54
C VAL A 70 1.25 10.81 7.62
N GLN A 71 0.95 11.52 8.72
CA GLN A 71 1.22 12.96 8.85
C GLN A 71 2.70 13.33 8.80
N HIS A 72 3.61 12.36 8.91
CA HIS A 72 5.04 12.59 8.82
C HIS A 72 5.43 13.31 7.50
N PRO A 73 6.28 14.35 7.53
CA PRO A 73 6.60 15.16 6.34
C PRO A 73 7.30 14.37 5.23
N SER A 74 8.12 13.38 5.59
CA SER A 74 8.81 12.49 4.64
C SER A 74 7.97 11.32 4.13
N PHE A 75 6.71 11.18 4.57
CA PHE A 75 5.80 10.15 4.08
C PHE A 75 5.48 10.37 2.60
N TYR A 76 5.61 9.34 1.75
CA TYR A 76 5.29 9.44 0.32
C TYR A 76 4.00 8.72 -0.10
N GLY A 77 3.50 7.77 0.71
CA GLY A 77 2.38 6.90 0.33
C GLY A 77 2.45 5.52 0.97
N ALA A 78 1.45 4.68 0.72
CA ALA A 78 1.40 3.34 1.29
C ALA A 78 0.75 2.32 0.37
N SER A 79 1.26 1.09 0.40
CA SER A 79 0.51 -0.08 -0.05
C SER A 79 -0.39 -0.54 1.09
N VAL A 80 -1.67 -0.73 0.81
CA VAL A 80 -2.68 -1.14 1.80
C VAL A 80 -3.15 -2.55 1.46
N THR A 81 -3.10 -3.45 2.44
CA THR A 81 -3.53 -4.84 2.28
C THR A 81 -4.53 -5.24 3.35
N MET A 82 -5.01 -6.49 3.30
CA MET A 82 -6.00 -7.00 4.24
C MET A 82 -5.57 -6.78 5.70
N PRO A 83 -6.52 -6.44 6.59
CA PRO A 83 -7.95 -6.19 6.35
C PRO A 83 -8.27 -4.73 5.96
N ASN A 84 -7.27 -3.88 5.74
CA ASN A 84 -7.42 -2.41 5.76
C ASN A 84 -7.89 -1.80 4.44
N LYS A 85 -7.98 -2.57 3.35
CA LYS A 85 -8.32 -2.06 2.01
C LYS A 85 -9.68 -1.35 1.93
N VAL A 86 -10.67 -1.84 2.69
CA VAL A 86 -12.00 -1.20 2.78
C VAL A 86 -12.02 -0.15 3.88
N ALA A 87 -11.38 -0.45 5.01
CA ALA A 87 -11.38 0.42 6.19
C ALA A 87 -10.73 1.80 5.94
N ILE A 88 -9.79 1.91 5.00
CA ILE A 88 -9.15 3.18 4.67
C ILE A 88 -10.05 4.15 3.90
N LEU A 89 -11.06 3.67 3.18
CA LEU A 89 -11.86 4.47 2.24
C LEU A 89 -12.49 5.73 2.86
N PRO A 90 -13.08 5.69 4.07
CA PRO A 90 -13.67 6.87 4.71
C PRO A 90 -12.66 7.96 5.08
N HIS A 91 -11.36 7.66 5.02
CA HIS A 91 -10.27 8.56 5.42
C HIS A 91 -9.55 9.20 4.23
N LEU A 92 -9.96 8.91 3.00
CA LEU A 92 -9.38 9.47 1.79
C LEU A 92 -10.09 10.77 1.41
N ASP A 93 -9.31 11.77 0.98
CA ASP A 93 -9.82 13.01 0.40
C ASP A 93 -10.34 12.79 -1.04
N ASP A 94 -9.72 11.87 -1.78
CA ASP A 94 -10.04 11.57 -3.18
C ASP A 94 -9.68 10.13 -3.55
N MET A 95 -10.27 9.62 -4.62
CA MET A 95 -10.06 8.26 -5.12
C MET A 95 -10.14 8.24 -6.63
N THR A 96 -9.36 7.36 -7.27
CA THR A 96 -9.56 7.06 -8.70
C THR A 96 -10.91 6.39 -8.92
N ASP A 97 -11.45 6.49 -10.13
CA ASP A 97 -12.74 5.88 -10.47
C ASP A 97 -12.72 4.37 -10.23
N GLU A 98 -11.63 3.69 -10.58
CA GLU A 98 -11.49 2.24 -10.33
C GLU A 98 -11.52 1.92 -8.84
N CYS A 99 -10.91 2.76 -7.99
CA CYS A 99 -10.96 2.58 -6.54
C CYS A 99 -12.38 2.73 -5.99
N ARG A 100 -13.18 3.66 -6.55
CA ARG A 100 -14.58 3.87 -6.17
C ARG A 100 -15.45 2.70 -6.61
N ASP A 101 -15.28 2.26 -7.86
CA ASP A 101 -16.06 1.16 -8.45
C ASP A 101 -15.80 -0.17 -7.74
N VAL A 102 -14.54 -0.46 -7.40
CA VAL A 102 -14.17 -1.69 -6.68
C VAL A 102 -14.59 -1.62 -5.21
N GLY A 103 -14.66 -0.43 -4.61
CA GLY A 103 -14.94 -0.27 -3.19
C GLY A 103 -13.80 -0.78 -2.29
N ALA A 104 -12.55 -0.69 -2.75
CA ALA A 104 -11.37 -1.04 -1.98
C ALA A 104 -10.13 -0.28 -2.47
N CYS A 105 -9.27 0.16 -1.56
CA CYS A 105 -8.02 0.87 -1.85
C CYS A 105 -6.82 0.01 -1.46
N ASN A 106 -5.93 -0.27 -2.41
CA ASN A 106 -4.67 -0.98 -2.14
C ASN A 106 -3.44 -0.04 -2.24
N THR A 107 -3.62 1.19 -2.71
CA THR A 107 -2.54 2.15 -2.96
C THR A 107 -2.98 3.53 -2.49
N LEU A 108 -2.35 4.01 -1.42
CA LEU A 108 -2.47 5.37 -0.91
C LEU A 108 -1.34 6.21 -1.48
N PHE A 109 -1.66 7.36 -2.04
CA PHE A 109 -0.70 8.33 -2.55
C PHE A 109 -1.13 9.75 -2.17
N LEU A 110 -0.18 10.68 -2.29
CA LEU A 110 -0.40 12.07 -1.90
C LEU A 110 -0.61 12.94 -3.14
N LYS A 111 -1.57 13.86 -3.06
CA LYS A 111 -1.65 15.03 -3.94
C LYS A 111 -1.50 16.29 -3.09
N GLU A 112 -1.12 17.39 -3.72
CA GLU A 112 -1.13 18.70 -3.09
C GLU A 112 -2.14 19.61 -3.81
N ARG A 113 -2.96 20.31 -3.03
CA ARG A 113 -3.89 21.32 -3.55
C ARG A 113 -3.96 22.48 -2.57
N ASP A 114 -3.69 23.69 -3.03
CA ASP A 114 -3.73 24.92 -2.23
C ASP A 114 -2.86 24.83 -0.96
N GLY A 115 -1.69 24.20 -1.06
CA GLY A 115 -0.78 23.98 0.08
C GLY A 115 -1.27 22.93 1.09
N ARG A 116 -2.43 22.29 0.84
CA ARG A 116 -2.94 21.17 1.64
C ARG A 116 -2.54 19.84 1.00
N ARG A 117 -2.00 18.96 1.82
CA ARG A 117 -1.73 17.57 1.46
C ARG A 117 -3.03 16.77 1.48
N LEU A 118 -3.33 16.07 0.40
CA LEU A 118 -4.52 15.23 0.22
C LEU A 118 -4.13 13.76 0.21
N LEU A 119 -4.90 12.93 0.93
CA LEU A 119 -4.80 11.49 0.92
C LEU A 119 -5.65 10.92 -0.22
N CYS A 120 -5.03 10.37 -1.25
CA CYS A 120 -5.72 9.84 -2.41
C CYS A 120 -5.58 8.32 -2.51
N GLY A 121 -6.66 7.62 -2.86
CA GLY A 121 -6.68 6.18 -3.03
C GLY A 121 -6.72 5.74 -4.50
N ALA A 122 -6.07 4.62 -4.78
CA ALA A 122 -6.17 3.88 -6.03
C ALA A 122 -6.30 2.37 -5.75
N ASN A 123 -6.84 1.65 -6.73
CA ASN A 123 -6.82 0.20 -6.75
C ASN A 123 -6.05 -0.30 -7.97
N THR A 124 -4.83 -0.81 -7.74
CA THR A 124 -3.95 -1.32 -8.79
C THR A 124 -4.10 -2.83 -9.03
N ASP A 125 -4.84 -3.55 -8.18
CA ASP A 125 -5.04 -5.00 -8.31
C ASP A 125 -5.85 -5.33 -9.59
N VAL A 126 -6.88 -4.54 -9.90
CA VAL A 126 -7.71 -4.73 -11.11
C VAL A 126 -6.87 -4.60 -12.37
N ILE A 127 -6.01 -3.57 -12.42
CA ILE A 127 -5.09 -3.36 -13.54
C ILE A 127 -4.08 -4.52 -13.61
N GLY A 128 -3.54 -4.96 -12.47
CA GLY A 128 -2.61 -6.08 -12.40
C GLY A 128 -3.21 -7.39 -12.93
N ILE A 129 -4.43 -7.73 -12.53
CA ILE A 129 -5.14 -8.92 -13.02
C ILE A 129 -5.39 -8.79 -14.53
N ARG A 130 -6.01 -7.68 -14.98
CA ARG A 130 -6.31 -7.42 -16.38
C ARG A 130 -5.08 -7.53 -17.28
N ASP A 131 -3.98 -6.89 -16.88
CA ASP A 131 -2.76 -6.84 -17.67
C ASP A 131 -2.03 -8.18 -17.66
N SER A 132 -2.15 -8.98 -16.60
CA SER A 132 -1.65 -10.35 -16.56
C SER A 132 -2.33 -11.25 -17.60
N PHE A 133 -3.63 -11.08 -17.86
CA PHE A 133 -4.28 -11.80 -18.96
C PHE A 133 -3.85 -11.24 -20.33
N ARG A 134 -3.82 -9.92 -20.49
CA ARG A 134 -3.55 -9.30 -21.79
C ARG A 134 -2.13 -9.47 -22.30
N ARG A 135 -1.13 -9.45 -21.42
CA ARG A 135 0.29 -9.46 -21.82
C ARG A 135 0.87 -10.85 -22.06
N ASN A 136 0.16 -11.90 -21.62
CA ASN A 136 0.63 -13.28 -21.72
C ASN A 136 0.09 -14.03 -22.96
N VAL A 137 -0.65 -13.35 -23.84
CA VAL A 137 -1.18 -13.92 -25.09
C VAL A 137 -0.99 -12.95 -26.26
N ALA A 138 -0.88 -13.47 -27.48
CA ALA A 138 -0.69 -12.65 -28.68
C ALA A 138 -1.94 -11.85 -29.08
N ASP A 139 -3.13 -12.45 -28.93
CA ASP A 139 -4.42 -11.80 -29.21
C ASP A 139 -5.40 -12.05 -28.04
N PRO A 140 -5.51 -11.10 -27.10
CA PRO A 140 -6.43 -11.21 -25.97
C PRO A 140 -7.91 -11.26 -26.36
N ALA A 141 -8.31 -10.62 -27.47
CA ALA A 141 -9.70 -10.59 -27.88
C ALA A 141 -10.14 -11.98 -28.34
N ALA A 142 -9.34 -12.62 -29.19
CA ALA A 142 -9.58 -14.01 -29.62
C ALA A 142 -9.54 -15.02 -28.46
N ALA A 143 -8.66 -14.76 -27.47
CA ALA A 143 -8.46 -15.66 -26.34
C ALA A 143 -9.61 -15.59 -25.32
N TYR A 144 -10.18 -14.41 -25.04
CA TYR A 144 -11.06 -14.21 -23.88
C TYR A 144 -12.45 -13.66 -24.20
N HIS A 145 -12.68 -13.02 -25.35
CA HIS A 145 -13.97 -12.40 -25.65
C HIS A 145 -15.10 -13.45 -25.76
N GLY A 146 -16.23 -13.20 -25.12
CA GLY A 146 -17.40 -14.09 -25.12
C GLY A 146 -17.20 -15.42 -24.38
N ARG A 147 -16.10 -15.60 -23.64
CA ARG A 147 -15.82 -16.83 -22.88
C ARG A 147 -16.25 -16.69 -21.41
N PRO A 148 -16.70 -17.77 -20.77
CA PRO A 148 -17.04 -17.75 -19.34
C PRO A 148 -15.79 -17.50 -18.48
N ALA A 149 -15.99 -16.89 -17.31
CA ALA A 149 -14.97 -16.65 -16.30
C ALA A 149 -15.48 -17.01 -14.90
N LEU A 150 -14.56 -17.33 -13.99
CA LEU A 150 -14.85 -17.66 -12.58
C LEU A 150 -13.93 -16.85 -11.66
N VAL A 151 -14.50 -16.28 -10.61
CA VAL A 151 -13.77 -15.64 -9.51
C VAL A 151 -14.04 -16.46 -8.25
N ILE A 152 -12.98 -16.81 -7.51
CA ILE A 152 -13.07 -17.60 -6.27
C ILE A 152 -12.57 -16.76 -5.10
N GLY A 153 -13.38 -16.64 -4.05
CA GLY A 153 -13.10 -15.81 -2.88
C GLY A 153 -13.79 -14.44 -2.93
N GLY A 154 -14.03 -13.86 -1.75
CA GLY A 154 -14.70 -12.57 -1.52
C GLY A 154 -14.67 -12.20 -0.05
#